data_AF-A0A4Y3VHV6-F1
#
_entry.id   AF-A0A4Y3VHV6-F1
#
_cell.length_a   1.000
_cell.length_b   1.000
_cell.length_c   1.000
_cell.angle_alpha   90.00
_cell.angle_beta   90.00
_cell.angle_gamma   90.00
#
_symmetry.space_group_name_H-M   'P 1'
#
loop_
_entity.id
_entity.type
_entity.pdbx_description
1 polymer ?
#
loop_
_entity_poly.entity_id
_entity_poly.type
_entity_poly.pdbx_seq_one_letter_code
_entity_poly.pdbx_strand_id
1 'polypeptide(L)'
;MIDPAVFTDDDGQSYLYWGQGRARVVPLNDDMISFDASKVTDMTPLGYNEGTFVIKRKGAYYFMWSENDTRDENYRVAYATGPSPTGPWTKQGVILEKDLSLGIKGTGHHSVVQIPNTDDWYIAYHRFAIPGGDGTHRETTIDKLEFTSDGLIKKVVLTLSSIDPVTAGTALPTNTTRSLRSVNFPGRYAVVRSDGRGYLDPVTSSSATAVKQSATFTIVPGLADSKCYSFRDSSGRYLRHFDYRVRFDASNGTTLFNKDATYCARPGSAAGSVSLESYNYPGRYLRHYFYELRLDAYQDNATFRADSSFTAVSPWS
;
A
#
# COMPACT_ATOMS: atom_id res chain seq x y z
N MET A 1 -2.78 21.06 -25.08
CA MET A 1 -2.91 21.01 -23.61
C MET A 1 -2.94 19.54 -23.25
N ILE A 2 -2.05 19.10 -22.37
CA ILE A 2 -1.75 17.67 -22.14
C ILE A 2 -1.51 17.41 -20.65
N ASP A 3 -1.30 16.13 -20.32
CA ASP A 3 -0.88 15.62 -19.01
C ASP A 3 -1.78 16.01 -17.83
N PRO A 4 -3.09 15.71 -17.88
CA PRO A 4 -3.95 15.87 -16.72
C PRO A 4 -3.54 14.87 -15.62
N ALA A 5 -3.37 15.36 -14.39
CA ALA A 5 -3.19 14.56 -13.19
C ALA A 5 -4.16 15.05 -12.11
N VAL A 6 -4.74 14.13 -11.34
CA VAL A 6 -5.66 14.46 -10.26
C VAL A 6 -5.02 14.10 -8.92
N PHE A 7 -5.12 15.00 -7.96
CA PHE A 7 -4.77 14.75 -6.56
C PHE A 7 -5.97 15.10 -5.68
N THR A 8 -6.31 14.21 -4.75
CA THR A 8 -7.36 14.41 -3.75
C THR A 8 -6.70 14.62 -2.40
N ASP A 9 -7.01 15.73 -1.75
CA ASP A 9 -6.47 16.06 -0.44
C ASP A 9 -7.25 15.39 0.70
N ASP A 10 -6.72 15.48 1.92
CA ASP A 10 -7.31 14.85 3.12
C ASP A 10 -8.70 15.42 3.49
N ASP A 11 -9.05 16.60 2.99
CA ASP A 11 -10.38 17.22 3.16
C ASP A 11 -11.42 16.73 2.13
N GLY A 12 -11.00 15.87 1.18
CA GLY A 12 -11.83 15.33 0.11
C GLY A 12 -11.86 16.19 -1.15
N GLN A 13 -11.29 17.40 -1.15
CA GLN A 13 -11.23 18.23 -2.34
C GLN A 13 -10.25 17.62 -3.36
N SER A 14 -10.74 17.42 -4.58
CA SER A 14 -9.91 16.98 -5.71
C SER A 14 -9.45 18.17 -6.54
N TYR A 15 -8.21 18.10 -7.01
CA TYR A 15 -7.57 19.14 -7.81
C TYR A 15 -7.07 18.51 -9.11
N LEU A 16 -7.39 19.16 -10.24
CA LEU A 16 -6.83 18.81 -11.55
C LEU A 16 -5.60 19.67 -11.80
N TYR A 17 -4.50 19.02 -12.16
CA TYR A 17 -3.23 19.61 -12.57
C TYR A 17 -2.98 19.31 -14.04
N TRP A 18 -2.45 20.25 -14.81
CA TRP A 18 -2.14 20.00 -16.22
C TRP A 18 -1.21 21.05 -16.83
N GLY A 19 -0.71 20.73 -18.02
CA GLY A 19 -0.17 21.69 -18.96
C GLY A 19 1.23 21.37 -19.45
N GLN A 20 1.60 22.07 -20.53
CA GLN A 20 2.92 22.04 -21.14
C GLN A 20 3.44 23.49 -21.29
N GLY A 21 4.65 23.76 -20.83
CA GLY A 21 5.24 25.10 -20.71
C GLY A 21 4.60 26.02 -19.65
N ARG A 22 3.38 25.69 -19.19
CA ARG A 22 2.69 26.33 -18.06
C ARG A 22 2.01 25.27 -17.21
N ALA A 23 2.22 25.32 -15.90
CA ALA A 23 1.57 24.45 -14.93
C ALA A 23 0.31 25.12 -14.39
N ARG A 24 -0.83 24.45 -14.50
CA ARG A 24 -2.12 24.94 -14.01
C ARG A 24 -2.73 23.98 -13.02
N VAL A 25 -3.46 24.52 -12.05
CA VAL A 25 -4.30 23.76 -11.12
C VAL A 25 -5.66 24.40 -10.98
N VAL A 26 -6.68 23.57 -10.77
CA VAL A 26 -8.03 23.99 -10.41
C VAL A 26 -8.67 22.96 -9.49
N PRO A 27 -9.46 23.38 -8.49
CA PRO A 27 -10.36 22.47 -7.78
C PRO A 27 -11.38 21.89 -8.78
N LEU A 28 -11.54 20.57 -8.78
CA LEU A 28 -12.59 19.89 -9.52
C LEU A 28 -13.92 19.98 -8.76
N ASN A 29 -15.01 19.96 -9.51
CA ASN A 29 -16.34 19.71 -8.96
C ASN A 29 -16.51 18.21 -8.64
N ASP A 30 -17.56 17.86 -7.89
CA ASP A 30 -17.86 16.48 -7.47
C ASP A 30 -18.04 15.48 -8.62
N ASP A 31 -18.40 15.97 -9.82
CA ASP A 31 -18.53 15.13 -11.02
C ASP A 31 -17.18 14.68 -11.61
N MET A 32 -16.06 15.22 -11.10
CA MET A 32 -14.68 14.93 -11.49
C MET A 32 -14.35 15.21 -12.97
N ILE A 33 -15.25 15.89 -13.69
CA ILE A 33 -15.09 16.18 -15.12
C ILE A 33 -15.36 17.66 -15.46
N SER A 34 -15.80 18.46 -14.49
CA SER A 34 -16.00 19.90 -14.62
C SER A 34 -15.27 20.70 -13.53
N PHE A 35 -15.02 21.98 -13.81
CA PHE A 35 -14.43 22.94 -12.88
C PHE A 35 -14.85 24.37 -13.22
N ASP A 36 -14.69 25.28 -12.27
CA ASP A 36 -14.86 26.72 -12.48
C ASP A 36 -13.58 27.33 -13.07
N ALA A 37 -13.64 27.76 -14.32
CA ALA A 37 -12.49 28.32 -15.04
C ALA A 37 -11.90 29.58 -14.38
N SER A 38 -12.67 30.31 -13.57
CA SER A 38 -12.17 31.48 -12.82
C SER A 38 -11.22 31.11 -11.68
N LYS A 39 -11.24 29.84 -11.23
CA LYS A 39 -10.39 29.32 -10.14
C LYS A 39 -9.07 28.73 -10.63
N VAL A 40 -8.82 28.75 -11.94
CA VAL A 40 -7.59 28.21 -12.51
C VAL A 40 -6.40 29.06 -12.06
N THR A 41 -5.48 28.43 -11.34
CA THR A 41 -4.26 29.06 -10.84
C THR A 41 -3.07 28.62 -11.69
N ASP A 42 -2.25 29.58 -12.12
CA ASP A 42 -0.94 29.30 -12.72
C ASP A 42 0.10 29.21 -11.59
N MET A 43 0.85 28.11 -11.58
CA MET A 43 1.87 27.85 -10.58
C MET A 43 3.20 27.41 -11.23
N THR A 44 3.43 27.85 -12.47
CA THR A 44 4.56 27.44 -13.31
C THR A 44 5.90 27.68 -12.60
N PRO A 45 6.62 26.63 -12.19
CA PRO A 45 7.94 26.78 -11.60
C PRO A 45 8.98 27.03 -12.71
N LEU A 46 10.14 27.57 -12.32
CA LEU A 46 11.27 27.70 -13.24
C LEU A 46 11.65 26.33 -13.80
N GLY A 47 11.75 26.22 -15.13
CA GLY A 47 12.14 24.98 -15.83
C GLY A 47 11.00 24.01 -16.12
N TYR A 48 9.76 24.34 -15.77
CA TYR A 48 8.60 23.50 -16.08
C TYR A 48 8.46 23.24 -17.58
N ASN A 49 8.42 21.95 -17.96
CA ASN A 49 7.94 21.56 -19.28
C ASN A 49 6.57 20.89 -19.19
N GLU A 50 6.42 19.75 -18.53
CA GLU A 50 5.16 18.97 -18.55
C GLU A 50 5.09 17.90 -17.44
N GLY A 51 4.10 16.99 -17.49
CA GLY A 51 4.05 15.79 -16.64
C GLY A 51 3.97 16.08 -15.14
N THR A 52 3.03 16.93 -14.73
CA THR A 52 2.81 17.27 -13.32
C THR A 52 2.38 16.03 -12.52
N PHE A 53 2.95 15.87 -11.32
CA PHE A 53 2.46 14.91 -10.32
C PHE A 53 2.58 15.51 -8.91
N VAL A 54 1.56 15.32 -8.07
CA VAL A 54 1.52 15.86 -6.70
C VAL A 54 1.29 14.73 -5.71
N ILE A 55 2.07 14.74 -4.62
CA ILE A 55 1.83 13.88 -3.45
C ILE A 55 1.80 14.73 -2.18
N LYS A 56 1.15 14.20 -1.15
CA LYS A 56 1.20 14.73 0.21
C LYS A 56 1.86 13.70 1.13
N ARG A 57 2.79 14.15 1.96
CA ARG A 57 3.45 13.29 2.95
C ARG A 57 3.73 14.09 4.22
N LYS A 58 3.23 13.60 5.36
CA LYS A 58 3.43 14.20 6.70
C LYS A 58 3.08 15.69 6.75
N GLY A 59 1.97 16.07 6.12
CA GLY A 59 1.47 17.45 6.09
C GLY A 59 2.14 18.38 5.09
N ALA A 60 3.19 17.94 4.38
CA ALA A 60 3.83 18.71 3.30
C ALA A 60 3.39 18.20 1.93
N TYR A 61 3.30 19.11 0.96
CA TYR A 61 2.98 18.80 -0.44
C TYR A 61 4.25 18.83 -1.28
N TYR A 62 4.33 17.91 -2.22
CA TYR A 62 5.44 17.78 -3.16
C TYR A 62 4.86 17.87 -4.56
N PHE A 63 5.26 18.91 -5.27
CA PHE A 63 4.87 19.14 -6.65
C PHE A 63 6.06 18.82 -7.55
N MET A 64 5.89 17.84 -8.42
CA MET A 64 6.92 17.30 -9.30
C MET A 64 6.52 17.50 -10.76
N TRP A 65 7.50 17.64 -11.64
CA TRP A 65 7.29 17.85 -13.08
C TRP A 65 8.51 17.39 -13.87
N SER A 66 8.32 17.23 -15.19
CA SER A 66 9.42 16.95 -16.11
C SER A 66 9.96 18.25 -16.73
N GLU A 67 11.28 18.37 -16.79
CA GLU A 67 12.00 19.42 -17.52
C GLU A 67 12.55 18.86 -18.84
N ASN A 68 12.79 19.74 -19.83
CA ASN A 68 13.24 19.44 -21.20
C ASN A 68 12.20 18.70 -22.07
N ASP A 69 12.50 18.51 -23.35
CA ASP A 69 11.67 17.76 -24.31
C ASP A 69 11.86 16.25 -24.11
N THR A 70 10.81 15.45 -24.28
CA THR A 70 10.87 13.99 -24.09
C THR A 70 11.83 13.26 -25.04
N ARG A 71 12.31 13.90 -26.12
CA ARG A 71 13.32 13.36 -27.04
C ARG A 71 14.74 13.76 -26.70
N ASP A 72 14.92 14.65 -25.73
CA ASP A 72 16.22 14.99 -25.18
C ASP A 72 16.65 13.92 -24.17
N GLU A 73 17.90 13.45 -24.27
CA GLU A 73 18.44 12.52 -23.27
C GLU A 73 18.53 13.14 -21.86
N ASN A 74 18.44 14.47 -21.76
CA ASN A 74 18.36 15.22 -20.51
C ASN A 74 16.94 15.40 -19.97
N TYR A 75 15.91 14.78 -20.56
CA TYR A 75 14.58 14.72 -19.95
C TYR A 75 14.69 14.18 -18.51
N ARG A 76 14.13 14.90 -17.54
CA ARG A 76 14.42 14.74 -16.11
C ARG A 76 13.27 15.22 -15.23
N VAL A 77 13.17 14.72 -14.01
CA VAL A 77 12.15 15.14 -13.04
C VAL A 77 12.74 16.10 -12.01
N ALA A 78 12.11 17.26 -11.86
CA ALA A 78 12.35 18.20 -10.78
C ALA A 78 11.16 18.28 -9.84
N TYR A 79 11.39 18.83 -8.64
CA TYR A 79 10.33 19.00 -7.66
C TYR A 79 10.48 20.27 -6.82
N ALA A 80 9.36 20.62 -6.20
CA ALA A 80 9.19 21.68 -5.25
C ALA A 80 8.35 21.20 -4.06
N THR A 81 8.47 21.88 -2.92
CA THR A 81 7.66 21.64 -1.72
C THR A 81 6.78 22.83 -1.41
N GLY A 82 5.60 22.61 -0.84
CA GLY A 82 4.67 23.69 -0.50
C GLY A 82 3.73 23.33 0.66
N PRO A 83 3.03 24.33 1.23
CA PRO A 83 2.13 24.14 2.36
C PRO A 83 0.70 23.75 1.96
N SER A 84 0.35 23.81 0.67
CA SER A 84 -1.00 23.51 0.17
C SER A 84 -0.97 22.84 -1.22
N PRO A 85 -2.10 22.26 -1.69
CA PRO A 85 -2.21 21.70 -3.04
C PRO A 85 -1.93 22.70 -4.17
N THR A 86 -2.04 24.00 -3.92
CA THR A 86 -1.82 25.06 -4.92
C THR A 86 -0.55 25.88 -4.65
N GLY A 87 0.27 25.46 -3.68
CA GLY A 87 1.50 26.16 -3.29
C GLY A 87 1.29 27.18 -2.16
N PRO A 88 2.12 28.25 -2.08
CA PRO A 88 3.24 28.55 -2.96
C PRO A 88 4.31 27.46 -2.92
N TRP A 89 4.99 27.25 -4.04
CA TRP A 89 5.97 26.18 -4.22
C TRP A 89 7.41 26.70 -4.08
N THR A 90 8.23 26.02 -3.28
CA THR A 90 9.68 26.24 -3.18
C THR A 90 10.42 25.16 -3.94
N LYS A 91 11.05 25.50 -5.07
CA LYS A 91 11.83 24.55 -5.88
C LYS A 91 13.02 24.01 -5.09
N GLN A 92 13.16 22.69 -5.10
CA GLN A 92 14.23 21.98 -4.39
C GLN A 92 15.32 21.47 -5.33
N GLY A 93 14.95 20.96 -6.51
CA GLY A 93 15.92 20.52 -7.51
C GLY A 93 15.45 19.33 -8.36
N VAL A 94 16.40 18.70 -9.06
CA VAL A 94 16.20 17.52 -9.91
C VAL A 94 16.38 16.25 -9.08
N ILE A 95 15.40 15.35 -9.10
CA ILE A 95 15.41 14.07 -8.37
C ILE A 95 15.62 12.85 -9.25
N LEU A 96 15.32 12.94 -10.55
CA LEU A 96 15.46 11.86 -11.52
C LEU A 96 16.12 12.42 -12.78
N GLU A 97 17.27 11.89 -13.17
CA GLU A 97 17.98 12.30 -14.39
C GLU A 97 18.77 11.13 -14.96
N LYS A 98 19.30 11.30 -16.18
CA LYS A 98 20.10 10.28 -16.87
C LYS A 98 21.29 9.78 -16.02
N ASP A 99 21.62 8.51 -16.19
CA ASP A 99 22.87 7.91 -15.70
C ASP A 99 23.57 7.22 -16.88
N LEU A 100 24.54 7.92 -17.46
CA LEU A 100 25.28 7.44 -18.62
C LEU A 100 26.20 6.25 -18.30
N SER A 101 26.55 6.03 -17.02
CA SER A 101 27.36 4.86 -16.63
C SER A 101 26.57 3.55 -16.76
N LEU A 102 25.23 3.63 -16.67
CA LEU A 102 24.29 2.53 -16.89
C LEU A 102 23.63 2.59 -18.28
N GLY A 103 23.97 3.59 -19.11
CA GLY A 103 23.31 3.83 -20.40
C GLY A 103 21.87 4.36 -20.30
N ILE A 104 21.43 4.78 -19.11
CA ILE A 104 20.08 5.28 -18.85
C ILE A 104 19.97 6.74 -19.29
N LYS A 105 18.95 7.05 -20.09
CA LYS A 105 18.71 8.37 -20.69
C LYS A 105 17.23 8.75 -20.67
N GLY A 106 16.94 10.06 -20.71
CA GLY A 106 15.59 10.58 -20.93
C GLY A 106 14.58 10.13 -19.89
N THR A 107 14.92 10.25 -18.60
CA THR A 107 14.11 9.75 -17.48
C THR A 107 13.07 10.77 -17.04
N GLY A 108 11.79 10.54 -17.32
CA GLY A 108 10.76 11.51 -16.94
C GLY A 108 9.33 11.01 -17.07
N HIS A 109 8.39 11.95 -17.10
CA HIS A 109 6.94 11.74 -17.13
C HIS A 109 6.49 10.66 -16.16
N HIS A 110 6.70 10.98 -14.89
CA HIS A 110 6.62 10.05 -13.79
C HIS A 110 5.25 10.09 -13.09
N SER A 111 4.99 9.05 -12.33
CA SER A 111 3.99 9.02 -11.26
C SER A 111 4.63 8.45 -10.00
N VAL A 112 4.01 8.73 -8.85
CA VAL A 112 4.49 8.26 -7.56
C VAL A 112 3.39 7.49 -6.84
N VAL A 113 3.74 6.37 -6.24
CA VAL A 113 2.84 5.53 -5.43
C VAL A 113 3.42 5.30 -4.04
N GLN A 114 2.55 5.36 -3.03
CA GLN A 114 2.84 4.94 -1.67
C GLN A 114 2.29 3.53 -1.45
N ILE A 115 3.05 2.66 -0.80
CA ILE A 115 2.49 1.40 -0.32
C ILE A 115 1.52 1.71 0.82
N PRO A 116 0.23 1.29 0.73
CA PRO A 116 -0.77 1.66 1.71
C PRO A 116 -0.34 1.40 3.16
N ASN A 117 -0.59 2.36 4.04
CA ASN A 117 -0.27 2.30 5.48
C ASN A 117 1.22 2.17 5.82
N THR A 118 2.12 2.42 4.88
CA THR A 118 3.57 2.48 5.12
C THR A 118 4.11 3.86 4.78
N ASP A 119 5.39 4.12 5.05
CA ASP A 119 6.10 5.28 4.52
C ASP A 119 7.05 4.88 3.38
N ASP A 120 6.70 3.80 2.65
CA ASP A 120 7.44 3.30 1.49
C ASP A 120 6.84 3.87 0.20
N TRP A 121 7.68 4.54 -0.58
CA TRP A 121 7.28 5.24 -1.79
C TRP A 121 8.09 4.77 -3.00
N TYR A 122 7.45 4.77 -4.16
CA TYR A 122 8.03 4.32 -5.41
C TYR A 122 7.67 5.29 -6.53
N ILE A 123 8.63 5.53 -7.41
CA ILE A 123 8.46 6.36 -8.60
C ILE A 123 8.42 5.45 -9.82
N ALA A 124 7.31 5.51 -10.56
CA ALA A 124 7.18 4.87 -11.86
C ALA A 124 7.41 5.94 -12.94
N TYR A 125 8.30 5.68 -13.89
CA TYR A 125 8.69 6.65 -14.90
C TYR A 125 9.08 5.93 -16.19
N HIS A 126 9.19 6.68 -17.28
CA HIS A 126 9.78 6.13 -18.50
C HIS A 126 11.23 6.58 -18.68
N ARG A 127 12.00 5.77 -19.40
CA ARG A 127 13.33 6.12 -19.93
C ARG A 127 13.43 5.68 -21.39
N PHE A 128 14.47 6.10 -22.10
CA PHE A 128 14.76 5.52 -23.42
C PHE A 128 15.02 4.02 -23.25
N ALA A 129 14.44 3.20 -24.13
CA ALA A 129 14.59 1.74 -24.06
C ALA A 129 16.07 1.33 -24.16
N ILE A 130 16.45 0.27 -23.44
CA ILE A 130 17.82 -0.24 -23.46
C ILE A 130 17.83 -1.68 -24.01
N PRO A 131 18.59 -1.97 -25.08
CA PRO A 131 19.44 -1.06 -25.87
C PRO A 131 18.68 -0.28 -26.96
N GLY A 132 19.26 0.85 -27.39
CA GLY A 132 18.93 1.50 -28.67
C GLY A 132 17.67 2.36 -28.72
N GLY A 133 17.03 2.62 -27.58
CA GLY A 133 15.87 3.50 -27.49
C GLY A 133 16.19 4.99 -27.64
N ASP A 134 15.13 5.76 -27.82
CA ASP A 134 15.14 7.20 -28.03
C ASP A 134 13.86 7.84 -27.46
N GLY A 135 13.62 9.12 -27.77
CA GLY A 135 12.43 9.85 -27.32
C GLY A 135 11.07 9.27 -27.72
N THR A 136 11.03 8.36 -28.68
CA THR A 136 9.83 7.68 -29.15
C THR A 136 9.83 6.18 -28.82
N HIS A 137 11.00 5.59 -28.59
CA HIS A 137 11.19 4.21 -28.15
C HIS A 137 11.59 4.19 -26.67
N ARG A 138 10.58 4.20 -25.80
CA ARG A 138 10.73 4.31 -24.34
C ARG A 138 10.19 3.08 -23.63
N GLU A 139 10.70 2.81 -22.43
CA GLU A 139 10.27 1.73 -21.56
C GLU A 139 9.92 2.26 -20.16
N THR A 140 8.98 1.59 -19.49
CA THR A 140 8.60 1.90 -18.11
C THR A 140 9.53 1.20 -17.13
N THR A 141 9.90 1.89 -16.06
CA THR A 141 10.66 1.33 -14.94
C THR A 141 10.11 1.89 -13.63
N ILE A 142 10.42 1.22 -12.52
CA ILE A 142 10.02 1.61 -11.17
C ILE A 142 11.24 1.52 -10.27
N ASP A 143 11.49 2.59 -9.51
CA ASP A 143 12.53 2.65 -8.48
C ASP A 143 11.99 3.21 -7.16
N LYS A 144 12.75 3.04 -6.07
CA LYS A 144 12.38 3.58 -4.76
C LYS A 144 12.49 5.11 -4.75
N LEU A 145 11.51 5.76 -4.13
CA LEU A 145 11.54 7.18 -3.83
C LEU A 145 11.79 7.33 -2.33
N GLU A 146 12.95 7.86 -1.96
CA GLU A 146 13.34 8.01 -0.56
C GLU A 146 13.33 9.47 -0.13
N PHE A 147 13.16 9.67 1.18
CA PHE A 147 13.19 10.99 1.79
C PHE A 147 14.35 11.11 2.77
N THR A 148 14.91 12.31 2.89
CA THR A 148 15.85 12.68 3.94
C THR A 148 15.10 12.85 5.28
N SER A 149 15.84 12.97 6.39
CA SER A 149 15.26 13.13 7.72
C SER A 149 14.49 14.45 7.90
N ASP A 150 14.88 15.49 7.16
CA ASP A 150 14.21 16.79 7.07
C ASP A 150 13.07 16.82 6.03
N GLY A 151 12.77 15.68 5.40
CA GLY A 151 11.60 15.51 4.54
C GLY A 151 11.81 15.89 3.08
N LEU A 152 13.02 16.17 2.62
CA LEU A 152 13.31 16.38 1.19
C LEU A 152 13.37 15.05 0.44
N ILE A 153 13.09 15.05 -0.86
CA ILE A 153 13.22 13.87 -1.72
C ILE A 153 14.71 13.69 -2.05
N LYS A 154 15.24 12.49 -1.82
CA LYS A 154 16.59 12.13 -2.28
C LYS A 154 16.61 11.91 -3.79
N LYS A 155 17.76 12.10 -4.42
CA LYS A 155 18.01 11.62 -5.79
C LYS A 155 17.63 10.14 -5.90
N VAL A 156 16.83 9.81 -6.90
CA VAL A 156 16.43 8.43 -7.19
C VAL A 156 17.66 7.66 -7.67
N VAL A 157 17.87 6.48 -7.09
CA VAL A 157 18.91 5.56 -7.52
C VAL A 157 18.32 4.70 -8.63
N LEU A 158 18.77 4.92 -9.86
CA LEU A 158 18.24 4.22 -11.04
C LEU A 158 18.70 2.77 -11.06
N THR A 159 17.82 1.86 -11.46
CA THR A 159 18.17 0.46 -11.69
C THR A 159 17.93 0.03 -13.13
N LEU A 160 18.67 -0.98 -13.61
CA LEU A 160 18.41 -1.56 -14.94
C LEU A 160 17.20 -2.50 -14.93
N SER A 161 16.92 -3.14 -13.79
CA SER A 161 15.93 -4.21 -13.63
C SER A 161 14.59 -3.77 -13.03
N SER A 162 14.44 -2.48 -12.67
CA SER A 162 13.40 -2.04 -11.74
C SER A 162 13.49 -2.73 -10.37
N ILE A 163 12.55 -2.39 -9.48
CA ILE A 163 12.37 -3.06 -8.19
C ILE A 163 11.87 -4.50 -8.31
N ASP A 164 12.16 -5.31 -7.30
CA ASP A 164 11.46 -6.58 -7.07
C ASP A 164 9.97 -6.33 -6.77
N PRO A 165 9.07 -7.28 -7.06
CA PRO A 165 7.67 -7.18 -6.73
C PRO A 165 7.42 -6.84 -5.26
N VAL A 166 6.80 -5.69 -5.01
CA VAL A 166 6.43 -5.27 -3.66
C VAL A 166 5.07 -5.86 -3.33
N THR A 167 5.05 -6.83 -2.42
CA THR A 167 3.78 -7.31 -1.86
C THR A 167 3.35 -6.33 -0.78
N ALA A 168 2.55 -5.33 -1.16
CA ALA A 168 1.93 -4.39 -0.22
C ALA A 168 1.17 -5.19 0.85
N GLY A 169 1.74 -5.35 2.04
CA GLY A 169 1.03 -6.01 3.13
C GLY A 169 -0.21 -5.21 3.46
N THR A 170 -1.38 -5.84 3.52
CA THR A 170 -2.55 -5.16 4.07
C THR A 170 -2.29 -4.95 5.56
N ALA A 171 -1.84 -3.75 5.93
CA ALA A 171 -1.48 -3.47 7.30
C ALA A 171 -2.71 -3.63 8.21
N LEU A 172 -2.57 -4.43 9.27
CA LEU A 172 -3.58 -4.57 10.31
C LEU A 172 -3.28 -3.61 11.47
N PRO A 173 -4.30 -2.99 12.10
CA PRO A 173 -4.09 -2.09 13.23
C PRO A 173 -3.65 -2.88 14.46
N THR A 174 -2.38 -2.72 14.84
CA THR A 174 -1.83 -3.34 16.07
C THR A 174 -2.37 -2.66 17.33
N ASN A 175 -2.35 -3.39 18.45
CA ASN A 175 -2.89 -2.99 19.75
C ASN A 175 -4.37 -2.59 19.70
N THR A 176 -5.11 -3.13 18.73
CA THR A 176 -6.53 -2.86 18.53
C THR A 176 -7.31 -4.16 18.52
N THR A 177 -8.47 -4.16 19.18
CA THR A 177 -9.39 -5.30 19.18
C THR A 177 -10.27 -5.29 17.93
N ARG A 178 -10.32 -6.41 17.22
CA ARG A 178 -11.05 -6.61 15.95
C ARG A 178 -11.66 -8.01 15.89
N SER A 179 -12.63 -8.17 15.00
CA SER A 179 -13.10 -9.49 14.54
C SER A 179 -12.60 -9.73 13.12
N LEU A 180 -12.23 -10.97 12.77
CA LEU A 180 -11.84 -11.31 11.40
C LEU A 180 -13.04 -11.93 10.67
N ARG A 181 -13.64 -11.17 9.76
CA ARG A 181 -14.79 -11.60 8.95
C ARG A 181 -14.31 -12.26 7.67
N SER A 182 -14.84 -13.41 7.29
CA SER A 182 -14.53 -14.03 5.99
C SER A 182 -15.02 -13.18 4.83
N VAL A 183 -14.23 -13.09 3.76
CA VAL A 183 -14.63 -12.40 2.53
C VAL A 183 -15.74 -13.14 1.79
N ASN A 184 -15.66 -14.46 1.65
CA ASN A 184 -16.66 -15.26 0.94
C ASN A 184 -17.85 -15.72 1.80
N PHE A 185 -17.77 -15.59 3.12
CA PHE A 185 -18.91 -15.77 4.03
C PHE A 185 -19.06 -14.57 4.98
N PRO A 186 -19.57 -13.40 4.51
CA PRO A 186 -19.64 -12.16 5.29
C PRO A 186 -20.48 -12.21 6.58
N GLY A 187 -21.27 -13.28 6.80
CA GLY A 187 -21.96 -13.53 8.06
C GLY A 187 -21.14 -14.31 9.09
N ARG A 188 -19.91 -14.72 8.75
CA ARG A 188 -19.10 -15.61 9.57
C ARG A 188 -17.73 -15.02 9.88
N TYR A 189 -17.25 -15.37 11.08
CA TYR A 189 -16.06 -14.80 11.69
C TYR A 189 -15.12 -15.90 12.14
N ALA A 190 -13.82 -15.63 12.14
CA ALA A 190 -12.86 -16.49 12.82
C ALA A 190 -13.22 -16.53 14.31
N VAL A 191 -13.39 -17.72 14.87
CA VAL A 191 -13.68 -17.94 16.28
C VAL A 191 -12.80 -19.03 16.86
N VAL A 192 -12.63 -19.02 18.18
CA VAL A 192 -12.15 -20.17 18.94
C VAL A 192 -13.32 -20.93 19.58
N ARG A 193 -13.41 -22.24 19.35
CA ARG A 193 -14.42 -23.07 20.02
C ARG A 193 -13.88 -23.68 21.32
N SER A 194 -14.75 -24.34 22.08
CA SER A 194 -14.44 -24.96 23.37
C SER A 194 -13.39 -26.07 23.30
N ASP A 195 -13.19 -26.67 22.12
CA ASP A 195 -12.11 -27.63 21.83
C ASP A 195 -10.73 -26.97 21.65
N GLY A 196 -10.67 -25.63 21.73
CA GLY A 196 -9.47 -24.82 21.53
C GLY A 196 -9.09 -24.61 20.06
N ARG A 197 -9.86 -25.14 19.11
CA ARG A 197 -9.59 -25.01 17.67
C ARG A 197 -10.28 -23.80 17.05
N GLY A 198 -9.69 -23.32 15.95
CA GLY A 198 -10.18 -22.20 15.17
C GLY A 198 -11.21 -22.64 14.13
N TYR A 199 -12.33 -21.91 14.04
CA TYR A 199 -13.39 -22.15 13.05
C TYR A 199 -13.92 -20.84 12.46
N LEU A 200 -14.78 -20.97 11.45
CA LEU A 200 -15.54 -19.88 10.85
C LEU A 200 -17.03 -20.02 11.20
N ASP A 201 -17.47 -19.26 12.21
CA ASP A 201 -18.83 -19.37 12.76
C ASP A 201 -19.68 -18.14 12.52
N PRO A 202 -21.02 -18.29 12.40
CA PRO A 202 -21.92 -17.16 12.33
C PRO A 202 -21.93 -16.41 13.67
N VAL A 203 -21.78 -15.09 13.62
CA VAL A 203 -21.88 -14.22 14.79
C VAL A 203 -22.79 -13.05 14.43
N THR A 204 -23.75 -12.79 15.30
CA THR A 204 -24.78 -11.75 15.12
C THR A 204 -24.90 -10.91 16.38
N SER A 205 -25.67 -9.81 16.29
CA SER A 205 -26.03 -9.00 17.46
C SER A 205 -26.80 -9.78 18.52
N SER A 206 -27.52 -10.85 18.15
CA SER A 206 -28.26 -11.74 19.06
C SER A 206 -27.43 -12.90 19.62
N SER A 207 -26.19 -13.12 19.14
CA SER A 207 -25.31 -14.15 19.69
C SER A 207 -24.99 -13.89 21.17
N ALA A 208 -24.85 -14.98 21.93
CA ALA A 208 -24.44 -14.91 23.33
C ALA A 208 -23.07 -14.23 23.50
N THR A 209 -22.84 -13.58 24.65
CA THR A 209 -21.58 -12.87 24.95
C THR A 209 -20.35 -13.74 24.74
N ALA A 210 -20.39 -15.02 25.15
CA ALA A 210 -19.28 -15.94 24.94
C ALA A 210 -18.93 -16.18 23.46
N VAL A 211 -19.93 -16.19 22.58
CA VAL A 211 -19.73 -16.34 21.12
C VAL A 211 -19.13 -15.06 20.52
N LYS A 212 -19.59 -13.90 20.98
CA LYS A 212 -19.01 -12.61 20.57
C LYS A 212 -17.56 -12.46 21.03
N GLN A 213 -17.26 -12.88 22.25
CA GLN A 213 -15.91 -12.91 22.81
C GLN A 213 -15.00 -13.88 22.04
N SER A 214 -15.49 -15.07 21.67
CA SER A 214 -14.67 -16.04 20.94
C SER A 214 -14.31 -15.60 19.52
N ALA A 215 -15.05 -14.63 18.96
CA ALA A 215 -14.83 -14.03 17.65
C ALA A 215 -13.97 -12.75 17.68
N THR A 216 -13.47 -12.37 18.85
CA THR A 216 -12.86 -11.07 19.11
C THR A 216 -11.40 -11.25 19.54
N PHE A 217 -10.49 -10.54 18.86
CA PHE A 217 -9.05 -10.65 19.08
C PHE A 217 -8.39 -9.28 19.14
N THR A 218 -7.45 -9.10 20.06
CA THR A 218 -6.48 -8.01 19.99
C THR A 218 -5.40 -8.39 18.98
N ILE A 219 -5.30 -7.62 17.90
CA ILE A 219 -4.18 -7.74 16.95
C ILE A 219 -2.97 -7.08 17.61
N VAL A 220 -1.85 -7.79 17.70
CA VAL A 220 -0.60 -7.29 18.29
C VAL A 220 0.56 -7.45 17.29
N PRO A 221 1.69 -6.74 17.46
CA PRO A 221 2.90 -7.03 16.71
C PRO A 221 3.26 -8.52 16.82
N GLY A 222 3.75 -9.10 15.72
CA GLY A 222 4.07 -10.51 15.64
C GLY A 222 5.08 -10.94 16.71
N LEU A 223 4.81 -12.07 17.37
CA LEU A 223 5.67 -12.59 18.43
C LEU A 223 7.08 -12.98 17.94
N ALA A 224 7.23 -13.34 16.67
CA ALA A 224 8.51 -13.66 16.03
C ALA A 224 9.11 -12.52 15.21
N ASP A 225 8.26 -11.61 14.69
CA ASP A 225 8.67 -10.45 13.89
C ASP A 225 7.61 -9.35 14.05
N SER A 226 8.05 -8.17 14.52
CA SER A 226 7.18 -7.02 14.76
C SER A 226 6.59 -6.40 13.49
N LYS A 227 7.11 -6.74 12.30
CA LYS A 227 6.54 -6.37 11.00
C LYS A 227 5.35 -7.25 10.58
N CYS A 228 5.16 -8.38 11.26
CA CYS A 228 4.03 -9.29 11.08
C CYS A 228 3.08 -9.17 12.28
N TYR A 229 2.10 -10.07 12.38
CA TYR A 229 0.99 -9.96 13.32
C TYR A 229 0.79 -11.24 14.13
N SER A 230 0.34 -11.07 15.36
CA SER A 230 -0.21 -12.15 16.18
C SER A 230 -1.59 -11.73 16.70
N PHE A 231 -2.47 -12.70 16.97
CA PHE A 231 -3.85 -12.46 17.38
C PHE A 231 -4.07 -13.02 18.76
N ARG A 232 -4.36 -12.16 19.73
CA ARG A 232 -4.51 -12.54 21.14
C ARG A 232 -5.97 -12.44 21.59
N ASP A 233 -6.49 -13.47 22.24
CA ASP A 233 -7.82 -13.42 22.85
C ASP A 233 -7.81 -12.68 24.20
N SER A 234 -9.00 -12.46 24.77
CA SER A 234 -9.16 -11.77 26.07
C SER A 234 -8.53 -12.53 27.26
N SER A 235 -8.26 -13.82 27.10
CA SER A 235 -7.60 -14.66 28.10
C SER A 235 -6.07 -14.69 27.95
N GLY A 236 -5.53 -13.95 26.96
CA GLY A 236 -4.09 -13.89 26.70
C GLY A 236 -3.55 -15.04 25.84
N ARG A 237 -4.41 -15.90 25.28
CA ARG A 237 -4.00 -16.97 24.36
C ARG A 237 -3.84 -16.42 22.95
N TYR A 238 -3.00 -17.08 22.14
CA TYR A 238 -2.70 -16.64 20.79
C TYR A 238 -3.21 -17.62 19.74
N LEU A 239 -3.75 -17.08 18.64
CA LEU A 239 -3.97 -17.83 17.41
C LEU A 239 -2.62 -18.34 16.92
N ARG A 240 -2.49 -19.65 16.80
CA ARG A 240 -1.32 -20.31 16.22
C ARG A 240 -1.73 -21.52 15.41
N HIS A 241 -0.81 -22.05 14.63
CA HIS A 241 -0.99 -23.37 14.01
C HIS A 241 -0.33 -24.48 14.84
N PHE A 242 -0.82 -25.70 14.66
CA PHE A 242 -0.24 -26.97 15.12
C PHE A 242 -0.73 -28.08 14.21
N ASP A 243 0.17 -28.87 13.62
CA ASP A 243 -0.18 -29.86 12.59
C ASP A 243 -1.09 -29.27 11.49
N TYR A 244 -0.79 -28.03 11.09
CA TYR A 244 -1.56 -27.24 10.11
C TYR A 244 -3.02 -26.94 10.50
N ARG A 245 -3.44 -27.23 11.73
CA ARG A 245 -4.73 -26.81 12.29
C ARG A 245 -4.56 -25.56 13.13
N VAL A 246 -5.50 -24.64 13.03
CA VAL A 246 -5.47 -23.39 13.81
C VAL A 246 -6.11 -23.62 15.16
N ARG A 247 -5.48 -23.06 16.19
CA ARG A 247 -5.90 -23.18 17.59
C ARG A 247 -5.46 -21.97 18.40
N PHE A 248 -6.03 -21.82 19.59
CA PHE A 248 -5.64 -20.79 20.54
C PHE A 248 -5.05 -21.41 21.80
N ASP A 249 -3.80 -21.06 22.09
CA ASP A 249 -3.11 -21.56 23.29
C ASP A 249 -2.38 -20.44 24.03
N ALA A 250 -2.16 -20.67 25.32
CA ALA A 250 -1.29 -19.80 26.11
C ALA A 250 0.15 -19.90 25.58
N SER A 251 0.83 -18.76 25.52
CA SER A 251 2.26 -18.75 25.17
C SER A 251 3.07 -19.49 26.21
N ASN A 252 3.94 -20.39 25.75
CA ASN A 252 4.95 -21.04 26.57
C ASN A 252 6.32 -20.35 26.49
N GLY A 253 6.39 -19.17 25.85
CA GLY A 253 7.62 -18.37 25.70
C GLY A 253 8.65 -18.93 24.72
N THR A 254 8.38 -20.05 24.04
CA THR A 254 9.36 -20.67 23.13
C THR A 254 9.40 -19.95 21.78
N THR A 255 10.57 -19.98 21.13
CA THR A 255 10.73 -19.46 19.77
C THR A 255 9.79 -20.16 18.78
N LEU A 256 9.56 -21.46 18.95
CA LEU A 256 8.63 -22.22 18.10
C LEU A 256 7.20 -21.69 18.26
N PHE A 257 6.72 -21.49 19.48
CA PHE A 257 5.40 -20.90 19.71
C PHE A 257 5.27 -19.52 19.05
N ASN A 258 6.27 -18.65 19.25
CA ASN A 258 6.27 -17.32 18.65
C ASN A 258 6.17 -17.39 17.12
N LYS A 259 6.90 -18.33 16.52
CA LYS A 259 6.88 -18.59 15.07
C LYS A 259 5.53 -19.13 14.60
N ASP A 260 4.95 -20.09 15.31
CA ASP A 260 3.64 -20.69 15.00
C ASP A 260 2.48 -19.70 15.14
N ALA A 261 2.64 -18.70 16.01
CA ALA A 261 1.65 -17.67 16.31
C ALA A 261 1.85 -16.36 15.51
N THR A 262 2.81 -16.30 14.58
CA THR A 262 3.09 -15.10 13.78
C THR A 262 2.66 -15.29 12.34
N TYR A 263 1.91 -14.31 11.83
CA TYR A 263 1.38 -14.28 10.47
C TYR A 263 1.68 -12.95 9.79
N CYS A 264 2.21 -13.00 8.58
CA CYS A 264 2.51 -11.81 7.79
C CYS A 264 1.33 -11.51 6.86
N ALA A 265 0.79 -10.30 6.96
CA ALA A 265 -0.36 -9.91 6.14
C ALA A 265 0.04 -9.71 4.68
N ARG A 266 -0.81 -10.20 3.80
CA ARG A 266 -0.75 -10.08 2.34
C ARG A 266 -2.09 -9.52 1.84
N PRO A 267 -2.14 -8.95 0.63
CA PRO A 267 -3.39 -8.58 -0.01
C PRO A 267 -4.37 -9.77 -0.02
N GLY A 268 -5.59 -9.53 0.43
CA GLY A 268 -6.69 -10.49 0.25
C GLY A 268 -7.32 -10.38 -1.14
N SER A 269 -8.31 -11.22 -1.42
CA SER A 269 -9.01 -11.31 -2.70
C SER A 269 -10.00 -10.17 -2.96
N ALA A 270 -10.21 -9.29 -1.99
CA ALA A 270 -11.09 -8.12 -2.08
C ALA A 270 -10.40 -6.87 -1.51
N ALA A 271 -10.77 -5.69 -1.99
CA ALA A 271 -10.23 -4.43 -1.50
C ALA A 271 -10.41 -4.32 0.04
N GLY A 272 -9.34 -3.94 0.74
CA GLY A 272 -9.32 -3.82 2.21
C GLY A 272 -9.33 -5.14 2.98
N SER A 273 -9.27 -6.30 2.30
CA SER A 273 -9.10 -7.61 2.94
C SER A 273 -7.63 -8.02 3.04
N VAL A 274 -7.36 -9.00 3.90
CA VAL A 274 -6.04 -9.56 4.18
C VAL A 274 -6.05 -11.06 3.96
N SER A 275 -4.97 -11.60 3.40
CA SER A 275 -4.58 -13.00 3.55
C SER A 275 -3.43 -13.09 4.56
N LEU A 276 -3.47 -14.08 5.45
CA LEU A 276 -2.50 -14.19 6.55
C LEU A 276 -1.55 -15.36 6.29
N GLU A 277 -0.34 -15.05 5.81
CA GLU A 277 0.71 -16.03 5.53
C GLU A 277 1.42 -16.43 6.83
N SER A 278 1.71 -17.71 7.04
CA SER A 278 2.50 -18.15 8.20
C SER A 278 3.94 -17.65 8.11
N TYR A 279 4.45 -17.11 9.21
CA TYR A 279 5.84 -16.67 9.30
C TYR A 279 6.84 -17.82 9.11
N ASN A 280 6.60 -18.97 9.76
CA ASN A 280 7.53 -20.10 9.72
C ASN A 280 7.23 -21.16 8.66
N TYR A 281 6.12 -21.03 7.94
CA TYR A 281 5.82 -21.78 6.73
C TYR A 281 5.41 -20.85 5.58
N PRO A 282 6.37 -20.11 4.98
CA PRO A 282 6.11 -19.28 3.81
C PRO A 282 5.43 -20.07 2.69
N GLY A 283 4.53 -19.41 1.96
CA GLY A 283 3.66 -20.03 0.97
C GLY A 283 2.45 -20.74 1.56
N ARG A 284 2.27 -20.78 2.89
CA ARG A 284 1.06 -21.31 3.52
C ARG A 284 0.24 -20.23 4.21
N TYR A 285 -1.07 -20.30 4.05
CA TYR A 285 -1.99 -19.25 4.45
C TYR A 285 -3.05 -19.77 5.41
N LEU A 286 -3.41 -18.92 6.38
CA LEU A 286 -4.65 -19.09 7.14
C LEU A 286 -5.82 -19.06 6.16
N ARG A 287 -6.63 -20.10 6.19
CA ARG A 287 -7.87 -20.17 5.43
C ARG A 287 -8.89 -21.02 6.16
N HIS A 288 -10.15 -20.93 5.74
CA HIS A 288 -11.15 -21.91 6.14
C HIS A 288 -11.25 -23.06 5.12
N TYR A 289 -11.69 -24.23 5.58
CA TYR A 289 -12.11 -25.36 4.75
C TYR A 289 -13.12 -26.19 5.51
N PHE A 290 -14.32 -26.37 4.96
CA PHE A 290 -15.46 -26.90 5.72
C PHE A 290 -15.62 -26.17 7.08
N TYR A 291 -15.41 -24.84 7.06
CA TYR A 291 -15.45 -23.95 8.23
C TYR A 291 -14.40 -24.19 9.33
N GLU A 292 -13.47 -25.14 9.19
CA GLU A 292 -12.31 -25.25 10.08
C GLU A 292 -11.20 -24.32 9.61
N LEU A 293 -10.60 -23.54 10.52
CA LEU A 293 -9.43 -22.73 10.21
C LEU A 293 -8.17 -23.60 10.20
N ARG A 294 -7.36 -23.44 9.17
CA ARG A 294 -6.17 -24.25 8.91
C ARG A 294 -5.11 -23.47 8.14
N LEU A 295 -3.92 -24.05 8.07
CA LEU A 295 -2.79 -23.52 7.33
C LEU A 295 -2.47 -24.41 6.13
N ASP A 296 -2.81 -23.95 4.93
CA ASP A 296 -2.57 -24.73 3.70
C ASP A 296 -1.69 -23.99 2.70
N ALA A 297 -1.00 -24.76 1.87
CA ALA A 297 -0.19 -24.24 0.78
C ALA A 297 -1.06 -23.44 -0.19
N TYR A 298 -0.55 -22.29 -0.62
CA TYR A 298 -1.21 -21.41 -1.57
C TYR A 298 -1.54 -22.14 -2.86
N GLN A 299 -2.73 -21.85 -3.36
CA GLN A 299 -3.18 -22.32 -4.67
C GLN A 299 -3.72 -21.11 -5.41
N ASP A 300 -3.26 -20.91 -6.64
CA ASP A 300 -3.70 -19.77 -7.45
C ASP A 300 -5.06 -20.04 -8.10
N ASN A 301 -6.10 -20.17 -7.27
CA ASN A 301 -7.48 -20.31 -7.72
C ASN A 301 -8.42 -19.42 -6.91
N ALA A 302 -9.58 -19.10 -7.50
CA ALA A 302 -10.53 -18.19 -6.90
C ALA A 302 -11.04 -18.67 -5.53
N THR A 303 -11.26 -19.97 -5.36
CA THR A 303 -11.74 -20.56 -4.10
C THR A 303 -10.71 -20.37 -2.99
N PHE A 304 -9.44 -20.71 -3.23
CA PHE A 304 -8.39 -20.55 -2.23
C PHE A 304 -8.22 -19.07 -1.85
N ARG A 305 -8.14 -18.17 -2.83
CA ARG A 305 -8.00 -16.73 -2.60
C ARG A 305 -9.16 -16.21 -1.73
N ALA A 306 -10.38 -16.68 -1.99
CA ALA A 306 -11.56 -16.30 -1.22
C ALA A 306 -11.56 -16.91 0.20
N ASP A 307 -11.18 -18.18 0.34
CA ASP A 307 -11.12 -18.91 1.61
C ASP A 307 -10.03 -18.39 2.55
N SER A 308 -8.94 -17.85 2.00
CA SER A 308 -7.81 -17.30 2.74
C SER A 308 -7.95 -15.81 3.08
N SER A 309 -9.04 -15.16 2.65
CA SER A 309 -9.19 -13.71 2.78
C SER A 309 -10.18 -13.30 3.87
N PHE A 310 -9.75 -12.35 4.70
CA PHE A 310 -10.50 -11.83 5.84
C PHE A 310 -10.52 -10.30 5.86
N THR A 311 -11.59 -9.71 6.35
CA THR A 311 -11.64 -8.28 6.68
C THR A 311 -11.58 -8.12 8.20
N ALA A 312 -10.65 -7.33 8.71
CA ALA A 312 -10.65 -6.91 10.11
C ALA A 312 -11.74 -5.84 10.31
N VAL A 313 -12.75 -6.16 11.10
CA VAL A 313 -13.91 -5.28 11.36
C VAL A 313 -14.02 -4.93 12.84
N SER A 314 -14.95 -4.02 13.17
CA SER A 314 -15.29 -3.71 14.56
C SER A 314 -15.51 -4.99 15.37
N PRO A 315 -14.95 -5.06 16.59
CA PRO A 315 -15.02 -6.26 17.40
C PRO A 315 -16.46 -6.53 17.86
N TRP A 316 -16.75 -7.79 18.15
CA TRP A 316 -18.05 -8.19 18.69
C TRP A 316 -18.14 -8.02 20.22
N SER A 317 -17.00 -7.92 20.91
CA SER A 317 -16.88 -7.72 22.36
C SER A 317 -15.68 -6.84 22.74
#